data_AF-A0A9X9X3N6-F1
#
_entry.id   AF-A0A9X9X3N6-F1
#
_cell.length_a   1.000
_cell.length_b   1.000
_cell.length_c   1.000
_cell.angle_alpha   90.00
_cell.angle_beta   90.00
_cell.angle_gamma   90.00
#
_symmetry.space_group_name_H-M   'P 1'
#
loop_
_entity.id
_entity.type
_entity.pdbx_description
1 polymer ?
#
loop_
_entity_poly.entity_id
_entity_poly.type
_entity_poly.pdbx_seq_one_letter_code
_entity_poly.pdbx_strand_id
1 'polypeptide(L)'
;ALLHVTARSLARLPAEGPARLVRFREMREQRGWTFATGAGAEAPRVLLRAEGDALETIEPDAKTRDDRLPDATPPMRWHRCLAPAPAVALLHGEGLAFLGALERIEATCQGGLPAACVAVVMQEGDVSGDRMLGVAEVARLLRGAAWAIAAQDGAEPEGLAAAAGLGGIAALAAARVMVESLDFDGDGRLSAAELAQDRMTFPSAAGAAAGRPVALEALGEGIELLRALLERVAN
;
A
#
# COMPACT_ATOMS: atom_id res chain seq x y z
N ALA A 1 17.76 -9.03 12.76
CA ALA A 1 16.78 -7.98 12.40
C ALA A 1 17.16 -7.41 11.04
N LEU A 2 16.17 -7.01 10.24
CA LEU A 2 16.33 -6.31 8.97
C LEU A 2 15.78 -4.88 9.13
N LEU A 3 16.46 -3.91 8.51
CA LEU A 3 15.96 -2.55 8.35
C LEU A 3 15.80 -2.27 6.87
N HIS A 4 14.61 -1.84 6.46
CA HIS A 4 14.34 -1.30 5.14
C HIS A 4 13.99 0.17 5.28
N VAL A 5 14.71 1.04 4.58
CA VAL A 5 14.52 2.49 4.61
C VAL A 5 14.33 2.99 3.20
N THR A 6 13.34 3.85 3.03
CA THR A 6 12.99 4.51 1.78
C THR A 6 12.93 6.02 2.02
N ALA A 7 12.51 6.78 1.00
CA ALA A 7 12.38 8.23 1.14
C ALA A 7 11.21 8.64 2.05
N ARG A 8 10.18 7.78 2.21
CA ARG A 8 8.99 8.09 3.01
C ARG A 8 8.68 7.09 4.10
N SER A 9 9.52 6.07 4.30
CA SER A 9 9.25 5.10 5.36
C SER A 9 10.47 4.38 5.89
N LEU A 10 10.28 3.77 7.04
CA LEU A 10 11.21 2.84 7.66
C LEU A 10 10.43 1.63 8.16
N ALA A 11 10.84 0.44 7.72
CA ALA A 11 10.35 -0.83 8.22
C ALA A 11 11.48 -1.56 8.96
N ARG A 12 11.31 -1.76 10.26
CA ARG A 12 12.18 -2.62 11.07
C ARG A 12 11.48 -3.96 11.29
N LEU A 13 12.17 -5.02 10.89
CA LEU A 13 11.69 -6.39 10.95
C LEU A 13 12.63 -7.17 11.87
N PRO A 14 12.32 -7.29 13.16
CA PRO A 14 13.19 -8.00 14.08
C PRO A 14 13.12 -9.51 13.81
N ALA A 15 14.09 -10.26 14.36
CA ALA A 15 13.99 -11.73 14.35
C ALA A 15 12.97 -12.24 15.37
N GLU A 16 12.77 -11.47 16.44
CA GLU A 16 11.83 -11.72 17.53
C GLU A 16 11.15 -10.40 17.92
N GLY A 17 9.85 -10.44 18.18
CA GLY A 17 9.05 -9.26 18.53
C GLY A 17 8.37 -8.58 17.34
N PRO A 18 7.63 -7.49 17.60
CA PRO A 18 6.74 -6.90 16.61
C PRO A 18 7.52 -6.17 15.52
N ALA A 19 7.03 -6.28 14.27
CA ALA A 19 7.49 -5.40 13.21
C ALA A 19 7.15 -3.94 13.54
N ARG A 20 7.89 -3.03 12.91
CA ARG A 20 7.61 -1.61 13.04
C ARG A 20 7.72 -0.93 11.69
N LEU A 21 6.60 -0.43 11.17
CA LEU A 21 6.56 0.45 10.01
C LEU A 21 6.24 1.88 10.44
N VAL A 22 7.16 2.80 10.15
CA VAL A 22 6.96 4.25 10.31
C VAL A 22 6.83 4.87 8.92
N ARG A 23 5.66 5.45 8.63
CA ARG A 23 5.42 6.27 7.42
C ARG A 23 5.70 7.73 7.75
N PHE A 24 6.75 8.30 7.18
CA PHE A 24 7.19 9.67 7.45
C PHE A 24 6.18 10.69 6.91
N ARG A 25 5.78 11.64 7.77
CA ARG A 25 4.99 12.81 7.41
C ARG A 25 5.86 14.04 7.22
N GLU A 26 6.86 14.19 8.09
CA GLU A 26 7.80 15.30 8.05
C GLU A 26 9.21 14.77 8.28
N MET A 27 10.17 15.38 7.58
CA MET A 27 11.59 15.13 7.78
C MET A 27 12.31 16.47 7.85
N ARG A 28 13.24 16.61 8.79
CA ARG A 28 14.07 17.80 8.96
C ARG A 28 15.47 17.42 9.43
N GLU A 29 16.45 18.25 9.13
CA GLU A 29 17.76 18.09 9.74
C GLU A 29 17.76 18.62 11.18
N GLN A 30 18.42 17.88 12.08
CA GLN A 30 18.67 18.29 13.45
C GLN A 30 20.02 17.74 13.90
N ARG A 31 20.99 18.62 14.17
CA ARG A 31 22.29 18.26 14.77
C ARG A 31 23.04 17.12 14.03
N GLY A 32 22.99 17.12 12.69
CA GLY A 32 23.64 16.09 11.86
C GLY A 32 22.85 14.78 11.73
N TRP A 33 21.59 14.76 12.18
CA TRP A 33 20.64 13.67 11.98
C TRP A 33 19.48 14.13 11.10
N THR A 34 18.96 13.23 10.26
CA THR A 34 17.63 13.38 9.68
C THR A 34 16.60 12.94 10.71
N PHE A 35 15.86 13.90 11.27
CA PHE A 35 14.76 13.66 12.20
C PHE A 35 13.46 13.53 11.41
N ALA A 36 12.85 12.36 11.47
CA ALA A 36 11.59 12.03 10.81
C ALA A 36 10.48 11.81 11.84
N THR A 37 9.29 12.34 11.58
CA THR A 37 8.07 12.09 12.35
C THR A 37 7.07 11.31 11.50
N GLY A 38 6.42 10.31 12.10
CA GLY A 38 5.48 9.44 11.41
C GLY A 38 4.01 9.76 11.67
N ALA A 39 3.14 9.13 10.88
CA ALA A 39 1.69 9.10 11.12
C ALA A 39 1.32 8.11 12.24
N GLY A 40 0.39 8.47 13.14
CA GLY A 40 -0.17 7.54 14.13
C GLY A 40 -0.49 8.19 15.48
N ALA A 41 -1.08 7.41 16.40
CA ALA A 41 -1.57 7.87 17.70
C ALA A 41 -0.48 8.48 18.61
N GLU A 42 0.80 8.20 18.35
CA GLU A 42 1.95 8.71 19.11
C GLU A 42 2.98 9.45 18.26
N ALA A 43 2.66 9.74 16.98
CA ALA A 43 3.56 10.39 16.02
C ALA A 43 5.01 9.84 16.09
N PRO A 44 5.23 8.56 15.75
CA PRO A 44 6.50 7.88 15.99
C PRO A 44 7.67 8.66 15.38
N ARG A 45 8.74 8.81 16.16
CA ARG A 45 9.94 9.56 15.75
C ARG A 45 11.06 8.60 15.41
N VAL A 46 11.84 8.93 14.39
CA VAL A 46 13.08 8.23 14.05
C VAL A 46 14.14 9.25 13.68
N LEU A 47 15.35 9.09 14.19
CA LEU A 47 16.53 9.81 13.73
C LEU A 47 17.36 8.87 12.88
N LEU A 48 17.85 9.37 11.74
CA LEU A 48 18.69 8.64 10.79
C LEU A 48 19.99 9.40 10.57
N ARG A 49 21.13 8.70 10.54
CA ARG A 49 22.42 9.29 10.18
C ARG A 49 23.25 8.30 9.40
N ALA A 50 23.77 8.71 8.25
CA ALA A 50 24.78 7.95 7.54
C ALA A 50 26.12 8.05 8.28
N GLU A 51 26.78 6.90 8.50
CA GLU A 51 28.06 6.81 9.20
C GLU A 51 28.98 5.87 8.40
N GLY A 52 29.74 6.45 7.46
CA GLY A 52 30.57 5.69 6.52
C GLY A 52 29.75 4.74 5.65
N ASP A 53 29.98 3.44 5.80
CA ASP A 53 29.26 2.37 5.11
C ASP A 53 27.99 1.89 5.84
N ALA A 54 27.72 2.44 7.02
CA ALA A 54 26.62 2.09 7.88
C ALA A 54 25.54 3.18 7.93
N LEU A 55 24.36 2.78 8.38
CA LEU A 55 23.27 3.68 8.79
C LEU A 55 23.07 3.54 10.29
N GLU A 56 23.01 4.65 11.00
CA GLU A 56 22.61 4.69 12.39
C GLU A 56 21.17 5.17 12.54
N THR A 57 20.44 4.57 13.48
CA THR A 57 19.06 4.94 13.79
C THR A 57 18.84 5.10 15.28
N ILE A 58 18.03 6.10 15.66
CA ILE A 58 17.50 6.24 17.03
C ILE A 58 15.98 6.30 16.95
N GLU A 59 15.31 5.42 17.70
CA GLU A 59 13.86 5.42 17.88
C GLU A 59 13.57 5.88 19.32
N PRO A 60 13.41 7.20 19.58
CA PRO A 60 13.24 7.69 20.94
C PRO A 60 11.87 7.34 21.51
N ASP A 61 11.80 7.19 22.84
CA ASP A 61 10.54 7.04 23.56
C ASP A 61 9.57 8.20 23.25
N ALA A 62 8.27 7.92 23.21
CA ALA A 62 7.23 8.92 22.93
C ALA A 62 7.28 10.13 23.88
N LYS A 63 7.77 9.95 25.12
CA LYS A 63 7.87 11.01 26.13
C LYS A 63 9.17 11.81 26.09
N THR A 64 10.15 11.40 25.29
CA THR A 64 11.43 12.12 25.17
C THR A 64 11.19 13.46 24.49
N ARG A 65 11.71 14.55 25.06
CA ARG A 65 11.62 15.89 24.46
C ARG A 65 12.59 16.02 23.29
N ASP A 66 12.17 16.72 22.24
CA ASP A 66 12.95 16.89 21.01
C ASP A 66 14.29 17.60 21.21
N ASP A 67 14.38 18.51 22.20
CA ASP A 67 15.61 19.26 22.52
C ASP A 67 16.70 18.41 23.19
N ARG A 68 16.34 17.20 23.65
CA ARG A 68 17.28 16.22 24.24
C ARG A 68 17.77 15.18 23.24
N LEU A 69 17.27 15.21 22.00
CA LEU A 69 17.69 14.29 20.94
C LEU A 69 18.90 14.86 20.19
N PRO A 70 19.90 14.04 19.83
CA PRO A 70 19.93 12.57 19.88
C PRO A 70 20.44 11.96 21.20
N ASP A 71 20.99 12.76 22.12
CA ASP A 71 21.90 12.29 23.18
C ASP A 71 21.27 11.39 24.26
N ALA A 72 19.94 11.31 24.31
CA ALA A 72 19.20 10.53 25.32
C ALA A 72 19.13 9.02 25.05
N THR A 73 19.41 8.56 23.82
CA THR A 73 19.22 7.16 23.41
C THR A 73 20.38 6.68 22.55
N PRO A 74 21.03 5.55 22.89
CA PRO A 74 22.15 5.04 22.08
C PRO A 74 21.67 4.63 20.67
N PRO A 75 22.46 4.92 19.63
CA PRO A 75 22.08 4.57 18.26
C PRO A 75 22.21 3.08 18.00
N MET A 76 21.26 2.54 17.22
CA MET A 76 21.40 1.23 16.58
C MET A 76 22.14 1.39 15.26
N ARG A 77 23.12 0.52 15.00
CA ARG A 77 23.93 0.56 13.77
C ARG A 77 23.52 -0.56 12.82
N TRP A 78 23.38 -0.21 11.54
CA TRP A 78 22.93 -1.09 10.46
C TRP A 78 23.94 -1.09 9.33
N HIS A 79 24.19 -2.27 8.77
CA HIS A 79 25.04 -2.44 7.60
C HIS A 79 24.21 -2.87 6.40
N ARG A 80 24.60 -2.41 5.20
CA ARG A 80 23.96 -2.86 3.97
C ARG A 80 24.22 -4.36 3.80
N CYS A 81 23.16 -5.12 3.52
CA CYS A 81 23.27 -6.49 3.06
C CYS A 81 23.18 -6.52 1.53
N LEU A 82 23.96 -7.40 0.89
CA LEU A 82 23.88 -7.61 -0.57
C LEU A 82 22.55 -8.27 -0.96
N ALA A 83 22.04 -9.15 -0.09
CA ALA A 83 20.72 -9.76 -0.21
C ALA A 83 20.18 -10.09 1.19
N PRO A 84 18.85 -10.05 1.38
CA PRO A 84 18.22 -10.54 2.60
C PRO A 84 18.40 -12.06 2.73
N ALA A 85 18.40 -12.57 3.97
CA ALA A 85 18.36 -14.01 4.20
C ALA A 85 17.09 -14.62 3.54
N PRO A 86 17.14 -15.85 2.98
CA PRO A 86 16.02 -16.44 2.26
C PRO A 86 14.69 -16.46 3.04
N ALA A 87 14.75 -16.75 4.34
CA ALA A 87 13.55 -16.74 5.20
C ALA A 87 12.91 -15.34 5.31
N VAL A 88 13.74 -14.30 5.41
CA VAL A 88 13.30 -12.90 5.44
C VAL A 88 12.72 -12.51 4.08
N ALA A 89 13.37 -12.91 2.99
CA ALA A 89 12.89 -12.65 1.63
C ALA A 89 11.53 -13.31 1.36
N LEU A 90 11.36 -14.56 1.79
CA LEU A 90 10.11 -15.31 1.62
C LEU A 90 8.95 -14.66 2.39
N LEU A 91 9.21 -14.21 3.62
CA LEU A 91 8.17 -13.66 4.49
C LEU A 91 7.84 -12.19 4.19
N HIS A 92 8.82 -11.40 3.77
CA HIS A 92 8.70 -9.94 3.68
C HIS A 92 8.93 -9.38 2.29
N GLY A 93 9.41 -10.17 1.32
CA GLY A 93 9.85 -9.68 0.01
C GLY A 93 8.74 -8.94 -0.74
N GLU A 94 7.53 -9.52 -0.81
CA GLU A 94 6.39 -8.86 -1.47
C GLU A 94 5.98 -7.57 -0.75
N GLY A 95 5.93 -7.58 0.58
CA GLY A 95 5.56 -6.41 1.38
C GLY A 95 6.55 -5.26 1.23
N LEU A 96 7.85 -5.55 1.26
CA LEU A 96 8.91 -4.55 1.04
C LEU A 96 8.91 -4.03 -0.40
N ALA A 97 8.69 -4.89 -1.39
CA ALA A 97 8.54 -4.46 -2.77
C ALA A 97 7.32 -3.54 -2.94
N PHE A 98 6.20 -3.88 -2.29
CA PHE A 98 5.00 -3.05 -2.29
C PHE A 98 5.22 -1.70 -1.60
N LEU A 99 5.98 -1.62 -0.50
CA LEU A 99 6.29 -0.31 0.12
C LEU A 99 7.00 0.63 -0.87
N GLY A 100 7.95 0.10 -1.65
CA GLY A 100 8.62 0.88 -2.70
C GLY A 100 7.64 1.35 -3.79
N ALA A 101 6.73 0.48 -4.21
CA ALA A 101 5.67 0.83 -5.17
C ALA A 101 4.70 1.88 -4.60
N LEU A 102 4.24 1.69 -3.36
CA LEU A 102 3.31 2.57 -2.67
C LEU A 102 3.82 4.01 -2.60
N GLU A 103 5.13 4.21 -2.38
CA GLU A 103 5.70 5.55 -2.38
C GLU A 103 5.64 6.25 -3.73
N ARG A 104 5.88 5.52 -4.83
CA ARG A 104 5.77 6.06 -6.18
C ARG A 104 4.31 6.34 -6.55
N ILE A 105 3.41 5.45 -6.15
CA ILE A 105 1.96 5.62 -6.31
C ILE A 105 1.50 6.87 -5.54
N GLU A 106 1.79 6.97 -4.25
CA GLU A 106 1.40 8.12 -3.43
C GLU A 106 1.96 9.44 -3.95
N ALA A 107 3.25 9.48 -4.30
CA ALA A 107 3.89 10.69 -4.81
C ALA A 107 3.23 11.19 -6.11
N THR A 108 2.79 10.27 -6.96
CA THR A 108 2.15 10.60 -8.24
C THR A 108 0.66 10.92 -8.06
N CYS A 109 -0.05 10.16 -7.22
CA CYS A 109 -1.50 10.28 -7.06
C CYS A 109 -1.92 11.45 -6.16
N GLN A 110 -1.11 11.89 -5.18
CA GLN A 110 -1.48 12.96 -4.24
C GLN A 110 -1.57 14.37 -4.88
N GLY A 111 -0.96 14.59 -6.03
CA GLY A 111 -0.97 15.88 -6.72
C GLY A 111 -1.05 15.82 -8.24
N GLY A 112 -1.24 14.62 -8.80
CA GLY A 112 -1.23 14.38 -10.24
C GLY A 112 -2.62 14.27 -10.87
N LEU A 113 -2.64 14.23 -12.19
CA LEU A 113 -3.85 13.92 -12.96
C LEU A 113 -4.26 12.46 -12.71
N PRO A 114 -5.57 12.12 -12.67
CA PRO A 114 -6.05 10.75 -12.51
C PRO A 114 -5.38 9.74 -13.48
N ALA A 115 -5.12 10.15 -14.72
CA ALA A 115 -4.41 9.34 -15.72
C ALA A 115 -2.96 8.98 -15.29
N ALA A 116 -2.24 9.91 -14.66
CA ALA A 116 -0.89 9.66 -14.15
C ALA A 116 -0.91 8.69 -12.97
N CYS A 117 -1.94 8.76 -12.13
CA CYS A 117 -2.15 7.82 -11.03
C CYS A 117 -2.39 6.39 -11.54
N VAL A 118 -3.26 6.22 -12.55
CA VAL A 118 -3.47 4.90 -13.18
C VAL A 118 -2.19 4.40 -13.84
N ALA A 119 -1.48 5.26 -14.58
CA ALA A 119 -0.24 4.87 -15.25
C ALA A 119 0.83 4.36 -14.27
N VAL A 120 1.00 5.00 -13.11
CA VAL A 120 1.96 4.51 -12.11
C VAL A 120 1.47 3.23 -11.45
N VAL A 121 0.17 3.06 -11.20
CA VAL A 121 -0.36 1.79 -10.67
C VAL A 121 -0.09 0.64 -11.64
N MET A 122 -0.29 0.86 -12.95
CA MET A 122 0.05 -0.12 -13.98
C MET A 122 1.55 -0.43 -13.98
N GLN A 123 2.40 0.61 -13.98
CA GLN A 123 3.86 0.46 -13.97
C GLN A 123 4.38 -0.34 -12.77
N GLU A 124 3.79 -0.13 -11.60
CA GLU A 124 4.20 -0.80 -10.37
C GLU A 124 3.58 -2.20 -10.21
N GLY A 125 2.40 -2.40 -10.78
CA GLY A 125 1.63 -3.63 -10.70
C GLY A 125 2.06 -4.69 -11.70
N ASP A 126 2.29 -4.29 -12.96
CA ASP A 126 2.62 -5.15 -14.09
C ASP A 126 4.03 -5.72 -13.95
N VAL A 127 4.10 -6.94 -13.43
CA VAL A 127 5.35 -7.70 -13.25
C VAL A 127 5.73 -8.39 -14.55
N SER A 128 4.73 -8.77 -15.35
CA SER A 128 4.93 -9.53 -16.59
C SER A 128 5.48 -8.66 -17.74
N GLY A 129 5.24 -7.35 -17.69
CA GLY A 129 5.63 -6.38 -18.72
C GLY A 129 4.68 -6.32 -19.92
N ASP A 130 3.47 -6.89 -19.81
CA ASP A 130 2.49 -6.94 -20.90
C ASP A 130 1.59 -5.70 -20.98
N ARG A 131 1.74 -4.77 -20.03
CA ARG A 131 0.97 -3.53 -19.83
C ARG A 131 -0.47 -3.75 -19.41
N MET A 132 -0.77 -4.90 -18.83
CA MET A 132 -2.05 -5.27 -18.24
C MET A 132 -1.83 -5.69 -16.78
N LEU A 133 -2.89 -5.75 -15.99
CA LEU A 133 -2.85 -6.35 -14.65
C LEU A 133 -3.68 -7.62 -14.63
N GLY A 134 -3.01 -8.77 -14.54
CA GLY A 134 -3.68 -10.04 -14.30
C GLY A 134 -4.06 -10.23 -12.83
N VAL A 135 -4.90 -11.22 -12.57
CA VAL A 135 -5.32 -11.61 -11.21
C VAL A 135 -4.13 -11.81 -10.26
N ALA A 136 -3.04 -12.42 -10.74
CA ALA A 136 -1.86 -12.69 -9.91
C ALA A 136 -1.15 -11.39 -9.48
N GLU A 137 -1.09 -10.40 -10.35
CA GLU A 137 -0.44 -9.10 -10.09
C GLU A 137 -1.28 -8.24 -9.16
N VAL A 138 -2.60 -8.21 -9.37
CA VAL A 138 -3.53 -7.57 -8.44
C VAL A 138 -3.45 -8.25 -7.07
N ALA A 139 -3.44 -9.58 -6.99
CA ALA A 139 -3.31 -10.31 -5.74
C ALA A 139 -1.98 -10.01 -5.04
N ARG A 140 -0.87 -9.84 -5.79
CA ARG A 140 0.43 -9.43 -5.24
C ARG A 140 0.36 -8.05 -4.60
N LEU A 141 -0.27 -7.07 -5.26
CA LEU A 141 -0.46 -5.74 -4.70
C LEU A 141 -1.29 -5.78 -3.41
N LEU A 142 -2.37 -6.57 -3.39
CA LEU A 142 -3.24 -6.72 -2.22
C LEU A 142 -2.51 -7.39 -1.04
N ARG A 143 -1.71 -8.44 -1.28
CA ARG A 143 -0.87 -9.04 -0.23
C ARG A 143 0.15 -8.05 0.33
N GLY A 144 0.79 -7.29 -0.56
CA GLY A 144 1.73 -6.24 -0.16
C GLY A 144 1.06 -5.17 0.71
N ALA A 145 -0.15 -4.74 0.36
CA ALA A 145 -0.94 -3.80 1.16
C ALA A 145 -1.33 -4.37 2.52
N ALA A 146 -1.81 -5.62 2.58
CA ALA A 146 -2.14 -6.30 3.83
C ALA A 146 -0.92 -6.43 4.74
N TRP A 147 0.25 -6.76 4.16
CA TRP A 147 1.51 -6.80 4.89
C TRP A 147 1.88 -5.42 5.47
N ALA A 148 1.75 -4.35 4.68
CA ALA A 148 2.08 -3.00 5.13
C ALA A 148 1.18 -2.55 6.29
N ILE A 149 -0.11 -2.86 6.23
CA ILE A 149 -1.07 -2.59 7.32
C ILE A 149 -0.65 -3.36 8.58
N ALA A 150 -0.40 -4.68 8.46
CA ALA A 150 0.02 -5.49 9.60
C ALA A 150 1.35 -5.01 10.22
N ALA A 151 2.32 -4.61 9.41
CA ALA A 151 3.59 -4.06 9.88
C ALA A 151 3.42 -2.68 10.56
N GLN A 152 2.43 -1.89 10.14
CA GLN A 152 2.09 -0.60 10.76
C GLN A 152 1.41 -0.79 12.13
N ASP A 153 0.58 -1.83 12.25
CA ASP A 153 -0.11 -2.19 13.48
C ASP A 153 0.79 -2.93 14.50
N GLY A 154 2.05 -3.16 14.14
CA GLY A 154 3.02 -3.81 15.02
C GLY A 154 2.81 -5.32 15.14
N ALA A 155 2.38 -5.99 14.06
CA ALA A 155 2.19 -7.44 14.07
C ALA A 155 3.48 -8.20 14.42
N GLU A 156 3.32 -9.24 15.23
CA GLU A 156 4.35 -10.26 15.50
C GLU A 156 4.65 -11.09 14.23
N PRO A 157 5.77 -11.81 14.16
CA PRO A 157 6.16 -12.60 13.00
C PRO A 157 5.07 -13.56 12.49
N GLU A 158 4.32 -14.19 13.40
CA GLU A 158 3.21 -15.10 13.06
C GLU A 158 2.03 -14.34 12.41
N GLY A 159 1.75 -13.12 12.87
CA GLY A 159 0.72 -12.26 12.29
C GLY A 159 1.09 -11.80 10.88
N LEU A 160 2.36 -11.47 10.65
CA LEU A 160 2.88 -11.16 9.31
C LEU A 160 2.87 -12.39 8.40
N ALA A 161 3.21 -13.57 8.93
CA ALA A 161 3.12 -14.83 8.20
C ALA A 161 1.67 -15.17 7.82
N ALA A 162 0.71 -14.90 8.71
CA ALA A 162 -0.72 -15.06 8.41
C ALA A 162 -1.17 -14.07 7.30
N ALA A 163 -0.70 -12.83 7.35
CA ALA A 163 -0.97 -11.83 6.30
C ALA A 163 -0.37 -12.23 4.94
N ALA A 164 0.82 -12.85 4.93
CA ALA A 164 1.44 -13.38 3.71
C ALA A 164 0.74 -14.66 3.20
N GLY A 165 0.37 -15.57 4.11
CA GLY A 165 -0.22 -16.88 3.80
C GLY A 165 -1.73 -16.86 3.58
N LEU A 166 -2.52 -16.79 4.67
CA LEU A 166 -3.99 -16.74 4.61
C LEU A 166 -4.48 -15.47 3.91
N GLY A 167 -3.80 -14.35 4.13
CA GLY A 167 -4.02 -13.13 3.37
C GLY A 167 -3.77 -13.31 1.88
N GLY A 168 -2.97 -14.30 1.46
CA GLY A 168 -2.79 -14.64 0.05
C GLY A 168 -4.01 -15.28 -0.62
N ILE A 169 -4.77 -16.10 0.10
CA ILE A 169 -6.04 -16.66 -0.43
C ILE A 169 -7.09 -15.55 -0.54
N ALA A 170 -7.23 -14.75 0.52
CA ALA A 170 -8.15 -13.61 0.52
C ALA A 170 -7.80 -12.60 -0.58
N ALA A 171 -6.51 -12.28 -0.75
CA ALA A 171 -6.02 -11.41 -1.81
C ALA A 171 -6.29 -11.98 -3.20
N LEU A 172 -6.16 -13.30 -3.40
CA LEU A 172 -6.49 -13.93 -4.67
C LEU A 172 -7.99 -13.84 -4.99
N ALA A 173 -8.85 -14.14 -4.01
CA ALA A 173 -10.29 -14.03 -4.18
C ALA A 173 -10.71 -12.59 -4.47
N ALA A 174 -10.20 -11.61 -3.70
CA ALA A 174 -10.44 -10.20 -3.93
C ALA A 174 -9.93 -9.73 -5.29
N ALA A 175 -8.74 -10.19 -5.71
CA ALA A 175 -8.19 -9.88 -7.02
C ALA A 175 -9.07 -10.39 -8.16
N ARG A 176 -9.61 -11.61 -8.07
CA ARG A 176 -10.54 -12.13 -9.07
C ARG A 176 -11.79 -11.26 -9.17
N VAL A 177 -12.40 -10.94 -8.04
CA VAL A 177 -13.58 -10.06 -8.01
C VAL A 177 -13.27 -8.70 -8.62
N MET A 178 -12.10 -8.12 -8.31
CA MET A 178 -11.67 -6.84 -8.90
C MET A 178 -11.46 -6.93 -10.41
N VAL A 179 -10.77 -7.97 -10.90
CA VAL A 179 -10.55 -8.15 -12.34
C VAL A 179 -11.89 -8.37 -13.04
N GLU A 180 -12.69 -9.34 -12.61
CA GLU A 180 -13.98 -9.68 -13.23
C GLU A 180 -15.00 -8.52 -13.22
N SER A 181 -14.88 -7.58 -12.27
CA SER A 181 -15.78 -6.42 -12.19
C SER A 181 -15.35 -5.22 -13.03
N LEU A 182 -14.10 -5.20 -13.51
CA LEU A 182 -13.52 -4.08 -14.27
C LEU A 182 -13.05 -4.49 -15.67
N ASP A 183 -12.91 -5.79 -15.93
CA ASP A 183 -12.62 -6.39 -17.23
C ASP A 183 -13.85 -6.28 -18.14
N PHE A 184 -13.93 -5.17 -18.88
CA PHE A 184 -15.08 -4.83 -19.70
C PHE A 184 -15.01 -5.47 -21.09
N ASP A 185 -13.82 -5.87 -21.54
CA ASP A 185 -13.65 -6.56 -22.82
C ASP A 185 -13.56 -8.10 -22.71
N GLY A 186 -13.41 -8.62 -21.48
CA GLY A 186 -13.48 -10.04 -21.15
C GLY A 186 -12.17 -10.79 -21.37
N ASP A 187 -11.02 -10.10 -21.38
CA ASP A 187 -9.71 -10.70 -21.63
C ASP A 187 -9.05 -11.32 -20.39
N GLY A 188 -9.69 -11.19 -19.22
CA GLY A 188 -9.26 -11.72 -17.94
C GLY A 188 -8.17 -10.90 -17.25
N ARG A 189 -7.93 -9.66 -17.70
CA ARG A 189 -6.92 -8.74 -17.17
C ARG A 189 -7.51 -7.33 -17.11
N LEU A 190 -6.75 -6.41 -16.53
CA LEU A 190 -7.13 -5.01 -16.45
C LEU A 190 -6.15 -4.15 -17.23
N SER A 191 -6.66 -3.48 -18.25
CA SER A 191 -5.95 -2.41 -18.94
C SER A 191 -5.97 -1.11 -18.14
N ALA A 192 -5.09 -0.18 -18.52
CA ALA A 192 -5.13 1.18 -18.00
C ALA A 192 -6.46 1.88 -18.30
N ALA A 193 -7.10 1.57 -19.45
CA ALA A 193 -8.38 2.16 -19.82
C ALA A 193 -9.50 1.70 -18.88
N GLU A 194 -9.55 0.40 -18.59
CA GLU A 194 -10.58 -0.20 -17.73
C GLU A 194 -10.51 0.24 -16.28
N LEU A 195 -9.29 0.33 -15.72
CA LEU A 195 -9.09 0.93 -14.39
C LEU A 195 -9.61 2.36 -14.31
N ALA A 196 -9.52 3.07 -15.43
CA ALA A 196 -9.78 4.48 -15.55
C ALA A 196 -11.20 4.84 -16.01
N GLN A 197 -11.98 3.84 -16.44
CA GLN A 197 -13.17 3.97 -17.29
C GLN A 197 -14.23 4.96 -16.78
N ASP A 198 -14.37 5.14 -15.46
CA ASP A 198 -15.29 6.11 -14.84
C ASP A 198 -14.62 7.04 -13.82
N ARG A 199 -13.29 7.04 -13.79
CA ARG A 199 -12.49 7.73 -12.76
C ARG A 199 -11.70 8.92 -13.30
N MET A 200 -11.50 8.98 -14.62
CA MET A 200 -10.74 10.08 -15.25
C MET A 200 -11.61 11.24 -15.71
N THR A 201 -12.85 10.97 -16.09
CA THR A 201 -13.76 11.99 -16.62
C THR A 201 -15.14 11.77 -16.05
N PHE A 202 -15.63 12.70 -15.23
CA PHE A 202 -17.05 12.71 -14.92
C PHE A 202 -17.81 12.97 -16.22
N PRO A 203 -18.89 12.22 -16.51
CA PRO A 203 -19.66 12.45 -17.72
C PRO A 203 -20.22 13.87 -17.70
N SER A 204 -19.65 14.76 -18.50
CA SER A 204 -20.25 16.05 -18.84
C SER A 204 -21.28 15.80 -19.93
N ALA A 205 -22.33 15.05 -19.61
CA ALA A 205 -23.46 14.91 -20.51
C ALA A 205 -24.12 16.30 -20.61
N ALA A 206 -23.78 17.06 -21.66
CA ALA A 206 -24.68 18.07 -22.16
C ALA A 206 -25.89 17.29 -22.67
N GLY A 207 -26.87 17.07 -21.79
CA GLY A 207 -28.02 16.22 -22.08
C GLY A 207 -28.61 16.56 -23.45
N ALA A 208 -28.98 15.56 -24.24
CA ALA A 208 -29.67 15.81 -25.49
C ALA A 208 -31.04 16.43 -25.15
N ALA A 209 -31.36 17.61 -25.68
CA ALA A 209 -32.66 18.25 -25.48
C ALA A 209 -33.83 17.38 -25.99
N ALA A 210 -33.56 16.44 -26.90
CA ALA A 210 -34.51 15.44 -27.39
C ALA A 210 -34.57 14.16 -26.52
N GLY A 211 -33.68 14.02 -25.54
CA GLY A 211 -33.69 12.91 -24.58
C GLY A 211 -34.90 13.05 -23.66
N ARG A 212 -35.72 12.01 -23.61
CA ARG A 212 -36.80 11.93 -22.62
C ARG A 212 -36.30 11.10 -21.43
N PRO A 213 -36.55 11.52 -20.18
CA PRO A 213 -36.26 10.68 -19.04
C PRO A 213 -37.03 9.37 -19.22
N VAL A 214 -36.32 8.24 -19.21
CA VAL A 214 -36.97 6.93 -19.08
C VAL A 214 -37.57 6.88 -17.68
N ALA A 215 -38.84 6.49 -17.57
CA ALA A 215 -39.46 6.27 -16.27
C ALA A 215 -38.66 5.17 -15.55
N LEU A 216 -37.93 5.55 -14.50
CA LEU A 216 -37.14 4.65 -13.67
C LEU A 216 -38.02 3.67 -12.86
N GLU A 217 -39.35 3.75 -13.00
CA GLU A 217 -40.34 2.87 -12.36
C GLU A 217 -40.06 1.39 -12.71
N ALA A 218 -39.63 1.08 -13.94
CA ALA A 218 -39.22 -0.28 -14.33
C ALA A 218 -37.89 -0.73 -13.70
N LEU A 219 -37.02 0.21 -13.31
CA LEU A 219 -35.81 -0.08 -12.53
C LEU A 219 -36.14 -0.37 -11.07
N GLY A 220 -37.23 0.19 -10.54
CA GLY A 220 -37.71 -0.10 -9.17
C GLY A 220 -38.01 -1.58 -8.96
N GLU A 221 -38.70 -2.22 -9.90
CA GLU A 221 -38.98 -3.66 -9.85
C GLU A 221 -37.71 -4.51 -9.93
N GLY A 222 -36.75 -4.10 -10.76
CA GLY A 222 -35.44 -4.76 -10.86
C GLY A 222 -34.57 -4.61 -9.61
N ILE A 223 -34.63 -3.46 -8.94
CA ILE A 223 -33.91 -3.19 -7.68
C ILE A 223 -34.49 -4.01 -6.53
N GLU A 224 -35.81 -4.18 -6.46
CA GLU A 224 -36.44 -5.04 -5.45
C GLU A 224 -36.11 -6.53 -5.68
N LEU A 225 -36.05 -6.99 -6.94
CA LEU A 225 -35.60 -8.34 -7.28
C LEU A 225 -34.13 -8.57 -6.89
N LEU A 226 -33.26 -7.60 -7.17
CA LEU A 226 -31.85 -7.64 -6.80
C LEU A 226 -31.68 -7.64 -5.27
N ARG A 227 -32.46 -6.84 -4.55
CA ARG A 227 -32.47 -6.80 -3.08
C ARG A 227 -32.89 -8.16 -2.50
N ALA A 228 -33.96 -8.75 -3.00
CA ALA A 228 -34.44 -10.07 -2.56
C ALA A 228 -33.42 -11.19 -2.84
N LEU A 229 -32.63 -11.08 -3.92
CA LEU A 229 -31.52 -11.99 -4.21
C LEU A 229 -30.35 -11.80 -3.23
N LEU A 230 -29.96 -10.57 -2.95
CA LEU A 230 -28.87 -10.26 -2.01
C LEU A 230 -29.21 -10.70 -0.57
N GLU A 231 -30.45 -10.51 -0.12
CA GLU A 231 -30.92 -10.96 1.20
C GLU A 231 -30.94 -12.49 1.34
N ARG A 232 -31.13 -13.22 0.24
CA ARG A 232 -31.05 -14.70 0.20
C ARG A 232 -29.63 -15.24 0.16
N VAL A 233 -28.66 -14.44 -0.30
CA VAL A 233 -27.24 -14.83 -0.31
C VAL A 233 -26.56 -14.46 1.02
N ALA A 234 -27.07 -13.46 1.72
CA ALA A 234 -26.56 -13.02 3.02
C ALA A 234 -27.04 -13.85 4.24
N ASN A 235 -28.00 -14.76 4.04
CA ASN A 235 -28.52 -15.71 5.04
C ASN A 235 -28.21 -17.16 4.62
#